data_AF-A0A2S7X6K2-F1
#
_entry.id   AF-A0A2S7X6K2-F1
#
_cell.length_a   1.000
_cell.length_b   1.000
_cell.length_c   1.000
_cell.angle_alpha   90.00
_cell.angle_beta   90.00
_cell.angle_gamma   90.00
#
_symmetry.space_group_name_H-M   'P 1'
#
loop_
_entity.id
_entity.type
_entity.pdbx_description
1 polymer ?
#
loop_
_entity_poly.entity_id
_entity_poly.type
_entity_poly.pdbx_seq_one_letter_code
_entity_poly.pdbx_strand_id
1 'polypeptide(L)' 'MHVRLNCPQEDKYCINQAEPPEGDGCGHETKSWRLNPTPQKKRASAPIMPKQCSEMLNAL' A
#
# COMPACT_ATOMS: atom_id res chain seq x y z
N MET A 1 12.33 10.75 4.06
CA MET A 1 10.92 11.14 3.96
C MET A 1 10.36 10.59 2.65
N HIS A 2 9.25 9.84 2.67
CA HIS A 2 8.58 9.33 1.47
C HIS A 2 7.18 9.92 1.44
N VAL A 3 6.83 10.65 0.36
CA VAL A 3 5.52 11.26 0.17
C VAL A 3 4.70 10.40 -0.77
N ARG A 4 3.45 10.11 -0.39
CA ARG A 4 2.44 9.45 -1.22
C ARG A 4 1.27 10.41 -1.41
N LEU A 5 0.88 10.62 -2.68
CA LEU A 5 -0.27 11.43 -3.03
C LEU A 5 -1.54 10.57 -3.14
N ASN A 6 -2.69 11.22 -2.99
CA ASN A 6 -3.98 10.59 -3.32
C ASN A 6 -4.11 10.37 -4.83
N CYS A 7 -4.98 9.44 -5.20
CA CYS A 7 -5.38 9.25 -6.58
C CYS A 7 -5.99 10.53 -7.16
N PRO A 8 -5.63 10.91 -8.39
CA PRO A 8 -6.27 12.03 -9.09
C PRO A 8 -7.78 11.81 -9.24
N GLN A 9 -8.57 12.87 -9.14
CA GLN A 9 -10.04 12.80 -9.25
C GLN A 9 -10.51 12.24 -10.61
N GLU A 10 -9.75 12.51 -11.67
CA GLU A 10 -10.05 12.07 -13.04
C GLU A 10 -9.75 10.58 -13.28
N ASP A 11 -8.96 9.94 -12.41
CA ASP A 11 -8.46 8.57 -12.61
C ASP A 11 -9.40 7.55 -11.96
N LYS A 12 -10.16 6.83 -12.81
CA LYS A 12 -11.15 5.82 -12.40
C LYS A 12 -10.54 4.47 -11.99
N TYR A 13 -9.26 4.26 -12.29
CA TYR A 13 -8.60 2.96 -12.08
C TYR A 13 -7.52 3.02 -10.98
N CYS A 14 -7.16 4.21 -10.53
CA CYS A 14 -6.33 4.39 -9.35
C CYS A 14 -7.09 4.02 -8.08
N ILE A 15 -6.44 3.25 -7.19
CA ILE A 15 -7.01 2.80 -5.92
C ILE A 15 -6.31 3.55 -4.78
N ASN A 16 -7.07 4.33 -4.03
CA ASN A 16 -6.57 5.00 -2.83
C ASN A 16 -6.25 3.99 -1.72
N GLN A 17 -5.27 4.33 -0.87
CA GLN A 17 -5.05 3.58 0.35
C GLN A 17 -6.12 3.95 1.38
N ALA A 18 -6.42 3.02 2.29
CA ALA A 18 -7.13 3.36 3.52
C ALA A 18 -6.39 4.45 4.31
N GLU A 19 -7.17 5.26 5.02
CA GLU A 19 -6.66 6.29 5.90
C GLU A 19 -5.78 5.68 7.01
N PRO A 20 -4.77 6.43 7.50
CA PRO A 20 -3.99 6.00 8.66
C PRO A 20 -4.88 5.79 9.90
N PRO A 21 -4.43 4.98 10.88
CA PRO A 21 -5.09 4.88 12.17
C PRO A 21 -5.25 6.25 12.84
N GLU A 22 -6.33 6.41 13.61
CA GLU A 22 -6.58 7.64 14.37
C GLU A 22 -5.48 7.92 15.41
N GLY A 23 -5.13 9.19 15.60
CA GLY A 23 -4.16 9.66 16.58
C GLY A 23 -2.88 10.23 15.97
N ASP A 24 -1.89 10.50 16.81
CA ASP A 24 -0.61 11.13 16.43
C ASP A 24 0.50 10.12 16.07
N GLY A 25 0.21 8.82 16.18
CA GLY A 25 1.18 7.75 15.95
C GLY A 25 2.30 7.64 16.99
N CYS A 26 2.27 8.36 18.12
CA CYS A 26 3.36 8.36 19.11
C CYS A 26 3.23 7.25 20.18
N GLY A 27 2.18 6.42 20.09
CA GLY A 27 1.76 5.47 21.12
C GLY A 27 2.30 4.04 20.98
N HIS A 28 1.43 3.07 21.27
CA HIS A 28 1.76 1.65 21.33
C HIS A 28 2.29 1.10 19.99
N GLU A 29 1.68 1.51 18.87
CA GLU A 29 2.09 1.07 17.53
C GLU A 29 3.59 1.36 17.28
N THR A 30 4.03 2.61 17.39
CA THR A 30 5.44 2.98 17.18
C THR A 30 6.39 2.34 18.19
N LYS A 31 5.96 2.15 19.45
CA LYS A 31 6.76 1.41 20.46
C LYS A 31 6.94 -0.06 20.08
N SER A 32 5.90 -0.69 19.53
CA SER A 32 5.93 -2.11 19.12
C SER A 32 6.95 -2.36 18.02
N TRP A 33 7.25 -1.38 17.17
CA TRP A 33 8.22 -1.49 16.07
C TRP A 33 9.67 -1.62 16.58
N ARG A 34 9.95 -1.18 17.81
CA ARG A 34 11.27 -1.32 18.45
C ARG A 34 11.47 -2.66 19.13
N LEU A 35 10.38 -3.39 19.42
CA LEU A 35 10.43 -4.72 19.99
C LEU A 35 10.58 -5.73 18.84
N ASN A 36 11.34 -6.81 19.04
CA ASN A 36 11.72 -7.78 18.02
C ASN A 36 10.57 -8.14 17.05
N PRO A 37 10.85 -8.30 15.74
CA PRO A 37 9.80 -8.41 14.75
C PRO A 37 8.96 -9.67 14.99
N THR A 38 7.63 -9.47 14.99
CA THR A 38 6.66 -10.56 14.85
C THR A 38 7.12 -11.52 13.75
N PRO A 39 7.01 -12.84 13.93
CA PRO A 39 7.46 -13.81 12.94
C PRO A 39 6.87 -13.48 11.57
N GLN A 40 7.71 -13.55 10.52
CA GLN A 40 7.28 -13.24 9.17
C GLN A 40 6.08 -14.11 8.81
N LYS A 41 4.93 -13.47 8.62
CA LYS A 41 3.75 -14.16 8.06
C LYS A 41 4.13 -14.70 6.68
N LYS A 42 3.63 -15.89 6.34
CA LYS A 42 3.76 -16.42 4.98
C LYS A 42 3.22 -15.37 4.01
N ARG A 43 4.03 -15.04 3.00
CA ARG A 43 3.62 -14.07 1.97
C ARG A 43 2.38 -14.59 1.27
N ALA A 44 1.38 -13.73 1.11
CA ALA A 44 0.27 -14.01 0.22
C ALA A 44 0.80 -14.13 -1.23
N SER A 45 0.04 -14.80 -2.09
CA SER A 45 0.28 -14.76 -3.53
C SER A 45 0.26 -13.30 -4.02
N ALA A 46 1.12 -13.00 -5.00
CA ALA A 46 1.14 -11.69 -5.60
C ALA A 46 -0.23 -11.35 -6.23
N PRO A 47 -0.67 -10.08 -6.18
CA PRO A 47 -1.89 -9.66 -6.86
C PRO A 47 -1.74 -9.79 -8.37
N ILE A 48 -2.86 -10.03 -9.05
CA ILE A 48 -2.92 -10.02 -10.52
C ILE A 48 -2.72 -8.59 -11.00
N MET A 49 -1.91 -8.42 -12.05
CA MET A 49 -1.63 -7.12 -12.65
C MET A 49 -2.91 -6.48 -13.22
N PRO A 50 -3.11 -5.15 -13.09
CA PRO A 50 -4.25 -4.47 -13.69
C PRO A 50 -4.31 -4.66 -15.22
N LYS A 51 -5.52 -4.80 -15.75
CA LYS A 51 -5.77 -5.09 -17.16
C LYS A 51 -5.14 -4.06 -18.10
N GLN A 52 -5.26 -2.78 -17.76
CA GLN A 52 -4.70 -1.65 -18.53
C GLN A 52 -3.17 -1.78 -18.67
N CYS A 53 -2.50 -2.23 -17.60
CA CYS A 53 -1.05 -2.45 -17.63
C CYS A 53 -0.68 -3.64 -18.52
N SER A 54 -1.43 -4.75 -18.44
CA SER A 54 -1.20 -5.90 -19.32
C SER A 54 -1.45 -5.58 -20.80
N GLU A 55 -2.49 -4.81 -21.10
CA GLU A 55 -2.80 -4.38 -22.47
C GLU A 55 -1.70 -3.49 -23.03
N MET A 56 -1.19 -2.54 -22.24
CA MET A 56 -0.06 -1.69 -22.62
C MET A 56 1.21 -2.51 -22.94
N LEU A 57 1.51 -3.55 -22.16
CA LEU A 57 2.69 -4.39 -22.38
C LEU A 57 2.57 -5.32 -23.60
N ASN A 58 1.34 -5.77 -23.90
CA ASN A 58 1.07 -6.71 -25.00
C ASN A 58 0.74 -6.02 -26.34
N ALA A 59 0.64 -4.69 -26.35
CA ALA A 59 0.39 -3.90 -27.56
C ALA A 59 1.67 -3.60 -28.37
N LEU A 60 2.82 -4.13 -27.93
CA LEU A 60 4.11 -4.15 -28.63
C LEU A 60 4.31 -5.50 -29.34
#